data_AF-A0A933ILE2-F1
#
_entry.id   AF-A0A933ILE2-F1
#
_cell.length_a   1.000
_cell.length_b   1.000
_cell.length_c   1.000
_cell.angle_alpha   90.00
_cell.angle_beta   90.00
_cell.angle_gamma   90.00
#
_symmetry.space_group_name_H-M   'P 1'
#
loop_
_entity.id
_entity.type
_entity.pdbx_description
1 polymer ?
#
loop_
_entity_poly.entity_id
_entity_poly.type
_entity_poly.pdbx_seq_one_letter_code
_entity_poly.pdbx_strand_id
1 'polypeptide(L)'
;MGSDNLSADSHTGPYSSGPSAPAKASAQDLFALKSIIEQVQVKVGLIDPYSQTYPLIEARELQPPFDPAILEYKELPGFSMVAFDRPLEYQDESFQYDLLHDPEGSSSLETIMQRNLNLFLSKLPRTRHEELIRRLEALDVTSLEQYEDTLEFICGMDRGHVIARSGSGNYRLLGIYASFPSDLDNQIKRFGLKIGKFRAGDSKLYERNRFFVYRYLMELYGFPISSERRTSAAMFARKLAKNNENFIVSVLGNSDRVLTFLSSRGKKHWPLVEKIALVSLDEDAKDIVDELDEAGYFVDRERKVIIFKATYIQHEYNPDNLIEDRALSVVEQEAIHPVTGDRFSNLNLLKTTQRRLVRLNDIVRGEHQGQIVYGDHEVIYGTEDHLSRLKFLNAWLVKHRRTLLGYSPRTFRQIERTLHSYLKDPDLIPELLRYPVVYRTACMFVDTLRQEFQLVQLENALEKKDGKRRSLSYRDRLALLLEFLYRERELINYQEEVFEKVMFLCDRVLDGDYFKKRYRTRQRKTESAYEKDVLELYDQVMRQRNRLELRYFRSSYSTSAV
;
A
#
# COMPACT_ATOMS: atom_id res chain seq x y z
N MET A 1 -25.33 55.02 -59.35
CA MET A 1 -24.45 54.05 -58.64
C MET A 1 -24.79 54.17 -57.16
N GLY A 2 -25.46 53.28 -56.45
CA GLY A 2 -26.14 51.98 -56.62
C GLY A 2 -26.64 51.65 -55.18
N SER A 3 -27.94 51.44 -54.97
CA SER A 3 -28.55 50.15 -54.57
C SER A 3 -27.88 49.47 -53.35
N ASP A 4 -28.52 49.03 -52.27
CA ASP A 4 -29.92 48.83 -51.89
C ASP A 4 -29.96 48.37 -50.40
N ASN A 5 -31.11 48.61 -49.74
CA ASN A 5 -31.77 47.83 -48.65
C ASN A 5 -31.17 47.77 -47.22
N LEU A 6 -31.80 48.40 -46.21
CA LEU A 6 -33.01 47.98 -45.42
C LEU A 6 -32.70 46.77 -44.51
N SER A 7 -32.46 46.95 -43.20
CA SER A 7 -33.39 47.18 -42.07
C SER A 7 -34.12 45.94 -41.53
N ALA A 8 -34.02 45.78 -40.20
CA ALA A 8 -34.73 44.93 -39.24
C ALA A 8 -36.05 44.25 -39.66
N ASP A 9 -36.22 42.97 -39.28
CA ASP A 9 -37.25 42.56 -38.29
C ASP A 9 -37.30 41.03 -37.99
N SER A 10 -37.49 40.71 -36.71
CA SER A 10 -38.37 39.68 -36.12
C SER A 10 -38.19 38.14 -36.30
N HIS A 11 -38.19 37.47 -35.14
CA HIS A 11 -38.91 36.24 -34.74
C HIS A 11 -38.53 34.80 -35.21
N THR A 12 -38.45 33.91 -34.19
CA THR A 12 -38.85 32.48 -34.12
C THR A 12 -37.92 31.31 -34.58
N GLY A 13 -37.20 30.72 -33.59
CA GLY A 13 -37.01 29.28 -33.29
C GLY A 13 -36.34 28.30 -34.30
N PRO A 14 -35.91 27.08 -33.89
CA PRO A 14 -36.05 26.43 -32.58
C PRO A 14 -34.74 25.89 -31.95
N TYR A 15 -34.85 25.59 -30.65
CA TYR A 15 -34.01 24.62 -29.93
C TYR A 15 -34.00 23.26 -30.64
N SER A 16 -32.82 22.73 -30.97
CA SER A 16 -32.53 21.29 -30.92
C SER A 16 -31.02 21.03 -31.06
N SER A 17 -30.32 20.91 -29.95
CA SER A 17 -29.18 20.00 -29.86
C SER A 17 -29.23 19.35 -28.49
N GLY A 18 -29.95 18.23 -28.44
CA GLY A 18 -29.94 17.36 -27.27
C GLY A 18 -28.52 16.88 -26.95
N PRO A 19 -28.30 16.29 -25.78
CA PRO A 19 -27.02 15.70 -25.44
C PRO A 19 -26.70 14.64 -26.49
N SER A 20 -25.63 14.82 -27.25
CA SER A 20 -25.08 13.76 -28.07
C SER A 20 -24.74 12.61 -27.14
N ALA A 21 -25.45 11.49 -27.27
CA ALA A 21 -25.08 10.24 -26.62
C ALA A 21 -23.58 10.00 -26.89
N PRO A 22 -22.78 9.64 -25.87
CA PRO A 22 -21.37 9.41 -26.06
C PRO A 22 -21.20 8.33 -27.12
N ALA A 23 -20.37 8.61 -28.14
CA ALA A 23 -20.02 7.64 -29.16
C ALA A 23 -19.57 6.33 -28.47
N LYS A 24 -20.22 5.22 -28.82
CA LYS A 24 -19.99 3.87 -28.30
C LYS A 24 -18.51 3.51 -28.45
N ALA A 25 -17.73 3.70 -27.38
CA ALA A 25 -16.29 3.54 -27.42
C ALA A 25 -15.93 2.04 -27.35
N SER A 26 -15.55 1.44 -28.48
CA SER A 26 -14.88 0.14 -28.48
C SER A 26 -13.43 0.33 -28.03
N ALA A 27 -13.00 -0.42 -27.02
CA ALA A 27 -11.61 -0.40 -26.59
C ALA A 27 -10.72 -1.07 -27.66
N GLN A 28 -9.80 -0.30 -28.24
CA GLN A 28 -8.87 -0.83 -29.26
C GLN A 28 -7.65 -1.51 -28.63
N ASP A 29 -7.20 -1.00 -27.50
CA ASP A 29 -6.03 -1.47 -26.77
C ASP A 29 -6.32 -1.61 -25.27
N LEU A 30 -5.34 -2.13 -24.54
CA LEU A 30 -5.45 -2.33 -23.09
C LEU A 30 -5.58 -1.00 -22.32
N PHE A 31 -5.16 0.13 -22.90
CA PHE A 31 -5.29 1.45 -22.28
C PHE A 31 -6.73 1.94 -22.27
N ALA A 32 -7.35 1.95 -23.45
CA ALA A 32 -8.73 2.31 -23.63
C ALA A 32 -9.62 1.38 -22.81
N LEU A 33 -9.30 0.09 -22.79
CA LEU A 33 -9.99 -0.88 -21.96
C LEU A 33 -9.90 -0.52 -20.46
N LYS A 34 -8.71 -0.20 -19.96
CA LYS A 34 -8.53 0.19 -18.55
C LYS A 34 -9.40 1.38 -18.19
N SER A 35 -9.46 2.41 -19.03
CA SER A 35 -10.27 3.61 -18.76
C SER A 35 -11.76 3.26 -18.64
N ILE A 36 -12.28 2.41 -19.54
CA ILE A 36 -13.68 1.93 -19.48
C ILE A 36 -13.91 1.11 -18.21
N ILE A 37 -13.03 0.15 -17.92
CA ILE A 37 -13.13 -0.71 -16.72
C ILE A 37 -13.10 0.13 -15.45
N GLU A 38 -12.16 1.08 -15.36
CA GLU A 38 -12.00 1.95 -14.19
C GLU A 38 -13.25 2.79 -13.95
N GLN A 39 -13.82 3.40 -15.01
CA GLN A 39 -15.05 4.17 -14.91
C GLN A 39 -16.23 3.31 -14.42
N VAL A 40 -16.45 2.15 -15.03
CA VAL A 40 -17.54 1.24 -14.66
C VAL A 40 -17.37 0.71 -13.24
N GLN A 41 -16.17 0.28 -12.87
CA GLN A 41 -15.90 -0.29 -11.55
C GLN A 41 -15.94 0.76 -10.43
N VAL A 42 -15.55 2.00 -10.70
CA VAL A 42 -15.72 3.10 -9.73
C VAL A 42 -17.21 3.40 -9.54
N LYS A 43 -17.99 3.45 -10.61
CA LYS A 43 -19.43 3.68 -10.53
C LYS A 43 -20.13 2.57 -9.73
N VAL A 44 -20.08 1.33 -10.22
CA VAL A 44 -20.78 0.18 -9.62
C VAL A 44 -20.20 -0.20 -8.25
N GLY A 45 -18.89 -0.06 -8.08
CA GLY A 45 -18.19 -0.54 -6.88
C GLY A 45 -18.11 0.48 -5.74
N LEU A 46 -18.15 1.78 -6.04
CA LEU A 46 -17.94 2.84 -5.05
C LEU A 46 -19.09 3.87 -5.02
N ILE A 47 -19.51 4.39 -6.17
CA ILE A 47 -20.52 5.47 -6.23
C ILE A 47 -21.92 4.93 -5.97
N ASP A 48 -22.37 3.89 -6.69
CA ASP A 48 -23.74 3.36 -6.56
C ASP A 48 -24.03 2.79 -5.15
N PRO A 49 -23.08 2.11 -4.46
CA PRO A 49 -23.27 1.67 -3.08
C PRO A 49 -23.16 2.80 -2.04
N TYR A 50 -22.75 4.00 -2.46
CA TYR A 50 -22.57 5.12 -1.54
C TYR A 50 -23.91 5.54 -0.90
N SER A 51 -23.87 5.77 0.40
CA SER A 51 -24.98 6.24 1.20
C SER A 51 -24.47 7.05 2.39
N GLN A 52 -25.36 7.71 3.12
CA GLN A 52 -24.99 8.44 4.35
C GLN A 52 -24.32 7.53 5.39
N THR A 53 -24.66 6.23 5.41
CA THR A 53 -24.05 5.22 6.28
C THR A 53 -22.83 4.53 5.68
N TYR A 54 -22.40 4.92 4.47
CA TYR A 54 -21.23 4.32 3.84
C TYR A 54 -19.97 4.55 4.71
N PRO A 55 -19.23 3.48 5.03
CA PRO A 55 -18.07 3.55 5.91
C PRO A 55 -16.85 4.05 5.14
N LEU A 56 -16.71 5.38 5.04
CA LEU A 56 -15.61 6.05 4.35
C LEU A 56 -14.24 5.65 4.93
N ILE A 57 -13.22 5.66 4.07
CA ILE A 57 -11.84 5.47 4.51
C ILE A 57 -11.13 6.82 4.62
N GLU A 58 -10.20 6.92 5.56
CA GLU A 58 -9.28 8.05 5.58
C GLU A 58 -8.21 7.88 4.49
N ALA A 59 -7.79 8.98 3.86
CA ALA A 59 -6.73 8.95 2.83
C ALA A 59 -5.51 8.13 3.29
N ARG A 60 -5.12 8.28 4.57
CA ARG A 60 -3.96 7.59 5.17
C ARG A 60 -4.05 6.06 5.13
N GLU A 61 -5.23 5.47 5.04
CA GLU A 61 -5.40 4.01 4.93
C GLU A 61 -4.88 3.48 3.60
N LEU A 62 -4.72 4.38 2.61
CA LEU A 62 -4.03 4.14 1.36
C LEU A 62 -2.51 4.40 1.48
N GLN A 63 -1.92 4.48 2.67
CA GLN A 63 -0.45 4.45 2.79
C GLN A 63 0.05 3.02 2.94
N PRO A 64 1.13 2.63 2.25
CA PRO A 64 1.85 1.40 2.60
C PRO A 64 2.42 1.52 4.02
N PRO A 65 2.55 0.48 4.84
CA PRO A 65 1.81 -0.78 4.75
C PRO A 65 0.34 -0.47 5.02
N PHE A 66 -0.53 -0.78 4.06
CA PHE A 66 -1.97 -0.59 4.21
C PHE A 66 -2.44 -1.43 5.40
N ASP A 67 -3.25 -0.86 6.29
CA ASP A 67 -3.70 -1.58 7.48
C ASP A 67 -4.56 -2.80 7.10
N PRO A 68 -4.47 -3.93 7.82
CA PRO A 68 -5.38 -5.03 7.61
C PRO A 68 -6.82 -4.60 7.93
N ALA A 69 -7.71 -4.76 6.95
CA ALA A 69 -9.13 -4.51 7.14
C ALA A 69 -9.78 -5.71 7.84
N ILE A 70 -10.01 -5.58 9.16
CA ILE A 70 -10.57 -6.64 10.01
C ILE A 70 -12.09 -6.73 9.85
N LEU A 71 -12.76 -5.60 9.59
CA LEU A 71 -14.20 -5.53 9.43
C LEU A 71 -14.59 -5.81 7.97
N GLU A 72 -15.47 -6.79 7.75
CA GLU A 72 -16.08 -7.07 6.45
C GLU A 72 -17.46 -6.42 6.35
N TYR A 73 -17.67 -5.59 5.33
CA TYR A 73 -18.96 -4.99 5.01
C TYR A 73 -19.66 -5.83 3.95
N LYS A 74 -20.33 -6.90 4.38
CA LYS A 74 -20.93 -7.92 3.48
C LYS A 74 -21.94 -7.36 2.48
N GLU A 75 -22.61 -6.27 2.83
CA GLU A 75 -23.58 -5.59 1.97
C GLU A 75 -22.93 -4.75 0.86
N LEU A 76 -21.63 -4.46 0.95
CA LEU A 76 -20.90 -3.72 -0.08
C LEU A 76 -20.44 -4.68 -1.18
N PRO A 77 -20.32 -4.21 -2.43
CA PRO A 77 -19.86 -5.05 -3.53
C PRO A 77 -18.40 -5.48 -3.35
N GLY A 78 -18.07 -6.62 -3.94
CA GLY A 78 -16.69 -7.07 -4.08
C GLY A 78 -16.54 -8.05 -5.22
N PHE A 79 -15.40 -7.97 -5.90
CA PHE A 79 -15.10 -8.81 -7.05
C PHE A 79 -13.58 -8.87 -7.29
N SER A 80 -13.18 -9.79 -8.15
CA SER A 80 -11.86 -9.78 -8.78
C SER A 80 -12.02 -9.93 -10.28
N MET A 81 -11.21 -9.22 -11.05
CA MET A 81 -11.20 -9.33 -12.50
C MET A 81 -9.77 -9.51 -12.98
N VAL A 82 -9.60 -10.29 -14.05
CA VAL A 82 -8.43 -10.21 -14.93
C VAL A 82 -8.87 -9.83 -16.34
N ALA A 83 -8.13 -8.97 -17.00
CA ALA A 83 -8.26 -8.64 -18.40
C ALA A 83 -6.98 -8.99 -19.16
N PHE A 84 -7.10 -9.62 -20.33
CA PHE A 84 -5.98 -10.00 -21.20
C PHE A 84 -6.07 -9.33 -22.56
N ASP A 85 -4.94 -8.84 -23.07
CA ASP A 85 -4.81 -8.32 -24.45
C ASP A 85 -4.55 -9.44 -25.47
N ARG A 86 -5.23 -10.58 -25.30
CA ARG A 86 -5.17 -11.75 -26.18
C ARG A 86 -6.45 -12.59 -26.05
N PRO A 87 -6.71 -13.52 -26.98
CA PRO A 87 -7.72 -14.57 -26.80
C PRO A 87 -7.43 -15.48 -25.61
N LEU A 88 -8.49 -16.08 -25.08
CA LEU A 88 -8.39 -17.09 -24.02
C LEU A 88 -8.26 -18.49 -24.61
N GLU A 89 -7.40 -19.30 -23.99
CA GLU A 89 -7.23 -20.71 -24.34
C GLU A 89 -7.72 -21.56 -23.17
N TYR A 90 -8.99 -21.96 -23.21
CA TYR A 90 -9.70 -22.56 -22.06
C TYR A 90 -8.97 -23.72 -21.37
N GLN A 91 -8.24 -24.53 -22.13
CA GLN A 91 -7.48 -25.67 -21.61
C GLN A 91 -6.09 -25.28 -21.07
N ASP A 92 -5.48 -24.24 -21.63
CA ASP A 92 -4.11 -23.83 -21.35
C ASP A 92 -4.03 -22.70 -20.30
N GLU A 93 -5.16 -22.07 -19.98
CA GLU A 93 -5.24 -21.11 -18.89
C GLU A 93 -4.88 -21.77 -17.54
N SER A 94 -4.00 -21.12 -16.80
CA SER A 94 -3.55 -21.64 -15.50
C SER A 94 -4.52 -21.41 -14.33
N PHE A 95 -5.78 -21.14 -14.65
CA PHE A 95 -6.85 -20.82 -13.71
C PHE A 95 -8.19 -21.35 -14.27
N GLN A 96 -9.13 -21.65 -13.39
CA GLN A 96 -10.45 -22.17 -13.77
C GLN A 96 -11.46 -21.03 -13.88
N TYR A 97 -12.35 -21.08 -14.86
CA TYR A 97 -13.46 -20.16 -15.05
C TYR A 97 -14.55 -20.84 -15.88
N ASP A 98 -15.78 -20.31 -15.83
CA ASP A 98 -16.84 -20.74 -16.73
C ASP A 98 -16.81 -19.87 -18.00
N LEU A 99 -16.67 -20.52 -19.16
CA LEU A 99 -16.49 -19.85 -20.46
C LEU A 99 -17.80 -19.24 -20.97
N LEU A 100 -17.73 -17.96 -21.31
CA LEU A 100 -18.75 -17.27 -22.11
C LEU A 100 -18.29 -17.20 -23.57
N HIS A 101 -19.25 -17.29 -24.49
CA HIS A 101 -18.97 -17.32 -25.92
C HIS A 101 -19.35 -16.00 -26.60
N ASP A 102 -18.51 -15.54 -27.53
CA ASP A 102 -18.81 -14.38 -28.39
C ASP A 102 -19.98 -14.69 -29.33
N PRO A 103 -21.14 -14.01 -29.23
CA PRO A 103 -22.26 -14.24 -30.12
C PRO A 103 -21.98 -13.82 -31.56
N GLU A 104 -21.11 -12.82 -31.80
CA GLU A 104 -20.82 -12.28 -33.13
C GLU A 104 -20.01 -13.27 -34.00
N GLY A 105 -19.29 -14.20 -33.37
CA GLY A 105 -18.52 -15.24 -34.06
C GLY A 105 -19.31 -16.52 -34.35
N SER A 106 -20.60 -16.59 -33.99
CA SER A 106 -21.41 -17.82 -34.05
C SER A 106 -22.49 -17.76 -35.13
N SER A 107 -22.77 -18.90 -35.75
CA SER A 107 -23.87 -19.05 -36.71
C SER A 107 -25.27 -19.01 -36.07
N SER A 108 -25.37 -19.08 -34.73
CA SER A 108 -26.63 -19.03 -33.98
C SER A 108 -26.52 -18.10 -32.77
N LEU A 109 -26.67 -16.80 -33.03
CA LEU A 109 -26.52 -15.72 -32.05
C LEU A 109 -27.46 -15.87 -30.84
N GLU A 110 -28.76 -16.07 -31.08
CA GLU A 110 -29.77 -16.22 -30.00
C GLU A 110 -29.47 -17.40 -29.08
N THR A 111 -29.07 -18.55 -29.64
CA THR A 111 -28.71 -19.74 -28.85
C THR A 111 -27.51 -19.48 -27.95
N ILE A 112 -26.50 -18.75 -28.45
CA ILE A 112 -25.32 -18.40 -27.68
C ILE A 112 -25.65 -17.38 -26.58
N MET A 113 -26.44 -16.35 -26.90
CA MET A 113 -26.90 -15.37 -25.92
C MET A 113 -27.68 -16.04 -24.79
N GLN A 114 -28.63 -16.92 -25.12
CA GLN A 114 -29.39 -17.67 -24.13
C GLN A 114 -28.50 -18.59 -23.29
N ARG A 115 -27.50 -19.25 -23.91
CA ARG A 115 -26.53 -20.08 -23.20
C ARG A 115 -25.70 -19.27 -22.20
N ASN A 116 -25.21 -18.11 -22.61
CA ASN A 116 -24.45 -17.21 -21.75
C ASN A 116 -25.31 -16.70 -20.57
N LEU A 117 -26.56 -16.32 -20.84
CA LEU A 117 -27.53 -15.90 -19.81
C LEU A 117 -27.82 -17.03 -18.81
N ASN A 118 -28.07 -18.25 -19.30
CA ASN A 118 -28.29 -19.42 -18.46
C ASN A 118 -27.07 -19.74 -17.59
N LEU A 119 -25.86 -19.50 -18.10
CA LEU A 119 -24.63 -19.68 -17.32
C LEU A 119 -24.56 -18.66 -16.16
N PHE A 120 -24.89 -17.39 -16.39
CA PHE A 120 -25.04 -16.39 -15.33
C PHE A 120 -26.05 -16.83 -14.26
N LEU A 121 -27.25 -17.25 -14.67
CA LEU A 121 -28.30 -17.73 -13.77
C LEU A 121 -27.83 -18.92 -12.92
N SER A 122 -27.01 -19.81 -13.48
CA SER A 122 -26.50 -20.98 -12.74
C SER A 122 -25.55 -20.64 -11.59
N LYS A 123 -24.95 -19.44 -11.60
CA LYS A 123 -23.96 -18.97 -10.60
C LYS A 123 -24.49 -17.90 -9.67
N LEU A 124 -25.61 -17.28 -10.03
CA LEU A 124 -26.23 -16.19 -9.28
C LEU A 124 -27.25 -16.74 -8.26
N PRO A 125 -27.40 -16.09 -7.08
CA PRO A 125 -28.50 -16.42 -6.16
C PRO A 125 -29.87 -16.32 -6.83
N ARG A 126 -30.76 -17.28 -6.54
CA ARG A 126 -32.11 -17.38 -7.14
C ARG A 126 -32.94 -16.11 -6.99
N THR A 127 -32.74 -15.37 -5.90
CA THR A 127 -33.44 -14.10 -5.62
C THR A 127 -33.16 -13.01 -6.65
N ARG A 128 -32.06 -13.10 -7.40
CA ARG A 128 -31.68 -12.12 -8.44
C ARG A 128 -31.98 -12.58 -9.87
N HIS A 129 -32.57 -13.76 -10.06
CA HIS A 129 -32.80 -14.34 -11.38
C HIS A 129 -33.83 -13.55 -12.19
N GLU A 130 -34.98 -13.22 -11.61
CA GLU A 130 -36.03 -12.46 -12.29
C GLU A 130 -35.52 -11.09 -12.74
N GLU A 131 -34.71 -10.44 -11.90
CA GLU A 131 -34.12 -9.14 -12.20
C GLU A 131 -33.09 -9.20 -13.34
N LEU A 132 -32.25 -10.24 -13.36
CA LEU A 132 -31.28 -10.46 -14.42
C LEU A 132 -31.96 -10.70 -15.76
N ILE A 133 -32.99 -11.55 -15.80
CA ILE A 133 -33.76 -11.83 -17.02
C ILE A 133 -34.40 -10.54 -17.53
N ARG A 134 -35.11 -9.82 -16.65
CA ARG A 134 -35.80 -8.57 -17.00
C ARG A 134 -34.87 -7.52 -17.63
N ARG A 135 -33.61 -7.43 -17.17
CA ARG A 135 -32.63 -6.44 -17.66
C ARG A 135 -31.80 -6.91 -18.85
N LEU A 136 -31.44 -8.18 -18.91
CA LEU A 136 -30.38 -8.68 -19.80
C LEU A 136 -30.81 -9.78 -20.78
N GLU A 137 -32.06 -10.27 -20.75
CA GLU A 137 -32.50 -11.39 -21.61
C GLU A 137 -32.31 -11.11 -23.11
N ALA A 138 -32.62 -9.88 -23.55
CA ALA A 138 -32.49 -9.46 -24.95
C ALA A 138 -31.12 -8.85 -25.29
N LEU A 139 -30.18 -8.80 -24.34
CA LEU A 139 -28.90 -8.12 -24.48
C LEU A 139 -27.73 -9.10 -24.45
N ASP A 140 -26.64 -8.75 -25.13
CA ASP A 140 -25.42 -9.55 -25.08
C ASP A 140 -24.65 -9.25 -23.79
N VAL A 141 -24.76 -10.17 -22.84
CA VAL A 141 -24.05 -10.12 -21.55
C VAL A 141 -22.51 -10.20 -21.67
N THR A 142 -21.97 -10.51 -22.85
CA THR A 142 -20.51 -10.53 -23.08
C THR A 142 -19.96 -9.20 -23.56
N SER A 143 -20.81 -8.30 -24.08
CA SER A 143 -20.36 -7.04 -24.64
C SER A 143 -19.99 -6.03 -23.54
N LEU A 144 -18.95 -5.24 -23.82
CA LEU A 144 -18.49 -4.20 -22.88
C LEU A 144 -19.50 -3.07 -22.72
N GLU A 145 -20.44 -2.88 -23.66
CA GLU A 145 -21.52 -1.90 -23.50
C GLU A 145 -22.43 -2.26 -22.30
N GLN A 146 -22.57 -3.54 -21.99
CA GLN A 146 -23.37 -4.09 -20.89
C GLN A 146 -22.51 -4.39 -19.65
N TYR A 147 -21.24 -3.98 -19.64
CA TYR A 147 -20.34 -4.33 -18.53
C TYR A 147 -20.79 -3.74 -17.20
N GLU A 148 -21.39 -2.54 -17.22
CA GLU A 148 -21.97 -1.93 -16.02
C GLU A 148 -23.07 -2.78 -15.41
N ASP A 149 -24.08 -3.16 -16.21
CA ASP A 149 -25.19 -3.98 -15.76
C ASP A 149 -24.75 -5.38 -15.32
N THR A 150 -23.87 -6.02 -16.10
CA THR A 150 -23.37 -7.36 -15.79
C THR A 150 -22.50 -7.38 -14.53
N LEU A 151 -21.68 -6.34 -14.31
CA LEU A 151 -20.85 -6.22 -13.12
C LEU A 151 -21.68 -6.19 -11.83
N GLU A 152 -22.85 -5.54 -11.84
CA GLU A 152 -23.76 -5.52 -10.69
C GLU A 152 -24.18 -6.94 -10.26
N PHE A 153 -24.40 -7.84 -11.22
CA PHE A 153 -24.72 -9.24 -10.95
C PHE A 153 -23.47 -10.05 -10.57
N ILE A 154 -22.32 -9.78 -11.20
CA ILE A 154 -21.03 -10.41 -10.87
C ILE A 154 -20.60 -10.09 -9.44
N CYS A 155 -20.88 -8.89 -8.93
CA CYS A 155 -20.64 -8.54 -7.52
C CYS A 155 -21.41 -9.43 -6.53
N GLY A 156 -22.49 -10.07 -6.97
CA GLY A 156 -23.23 -11.06 -6.19
C GLY A 156 -22.67 -12.49 -6.31
N MET A 157 -21.54 -12.68 -7.00
CA MET A 157 -20.83 -13.94 -7.13
C MET A 157 -19.57 -13.91 -6.27
N ASP A 158 -19.19 -15.05 -5.69
CA ASP A 158 -18.03 -15.11 -4.78
C ASP A 158 -16.67 -15.11 -5.48
N ARG A 159 -16.64 -15.28 -6.81
CA ARG A 159 -15.45 -15.53 -7.64
C ARG A 159 -15.21 -14.45 -8.69
N GLY A 160 -14.09 -14.51 -9.38
CA GLY A 160 -13.68 -13.48 -10.32
C GLY A 160 -14.33 -13.58 -11.70
N HIS A 161 -14.01 -12.64 -12.58
CA HIS A 161 -14.40 -12.65 -13.99
C HIS A 161 -13.25 -12.28 -14.91
N VAL A 162 -13.43 -12.56 -16.20
CA VAL A 162 -12.37 -12.50 -17.21
C VAL A 162 -12.84 -11.69 -18.41
N ILE A 163 -12.10 -10.63 -18.72
CA ILE A 163 -12.23 -9.88 -19.97
C ILE A 163 -11.06 -10.26 -20.89
N ALA A 164 -11.31 -10.50 -22.16
CA ALA A 164 -10.26 -10.87 -23.09
C ALA A 164 -10.66 -10.52 -24.52
N ARG A 165 -9.71 -10.66 -25.47
CA ARG A 165 -10.06 -10.52 -26.88
C ARG A 165 -10.87 -11.72 -27.33
N SER A 166 -11.98 -11.45 -28.00
CA SER A 166 -12.77 -12.46 -28.69
C SER A 166 -12.11 -12.86 -30.02
N GLY A 167 -12.68 -13.84 -30.72
CA GLY A 167 -12.24 -14.24 -32.06
C GLY A 167 -12.34 -13.10 -33.09
N SER A 168 -13.23 -12.12 -32.86
CA SER A 168 -13.34 -10.90 -33.68
C SER A 168 -12.30 -9.83 -33.34
N GLY A 169 -11.47 -10.06 -32.31
CA GLY A 169 -10.43 -9.13 -31.85
C GLY A 169 -10.93 -8.08 -30.85
N ASN A 170 -12.24 -7.93 -30.68
CA ASN A 170 -12.82 -6.99 -29.70
C ASN A 170 -12.74 -7.54 -28.27
N TYR A 171 -12.58 -6.66 -27.28
CA TYR A 171 -12.66 -7.06 -25.88
C TYR A 171 -14.10 -7.42 -25.49
N ARG A 172 -14.25 -8.55 -24.81
CA ARG A 172 -15.53 -9.04 -24.28
C ARG A 172 -15.34 -9.66 -22.91
N LEU A 173 -16.41 -9.71 -22.12
CA LEU A 173 -16.51 -10.56 -20.94
C LEU A 173 -16.63 -12.02 -21.40
N LEU A 174 -15.53 -12.78 -21.29
CA LEU A 174 -15.41 -14.14 -21.81
C LEU A 174 -15.31 -15.20 -20.71
N GLY A 175 -15.29 -14.80 -19.45
CA GLY A 175 -15.31 -15.74 -18.34
C GLY A 175 -15.95 -15.18 -17.09
N ILE A 176 -16.67 -16.03 -16.35
CA ILE A 176 -17.21 -15.73 -15.03
C ILE A 176 -16.82 -16.83 -14.05
N TYR A 177 -17.07 -16.59 -12.76
CA TYR A 177 -16.81 -17.55 -11.68
C TYR A 177 -15.35 -18.06 -11.63
N ALA A 178 -14.41 -17.18 -11.96
CA ALA A 178 -13.00 -17.47 -12.12
C ALA A 178 -12.23 -17.62 -10.80
N SER A 179 -11.26 -18.51 -10.80
CA SER A 179 -10.52 -18.98 -9.62
C SER A 179 -9.03 -18.74 -9.81
N PHE A 180 -8.56 -17.59 -9.35
CA PHE A 180 -7.17 -17.20 -9.57
C PHE A 180 -6.21 -18.02 -8.68
N PRO A 181 -5.08 -18.51 -9.22
CA PRO A 181 -4.18 -19.38 -8.49
C PRO A 181 -3.45 -18.62 -7.39
N SER A 182 -3.40 -19.21 -6.20
CA SER A 182 -2.60 -18.75 -5.07
C SER A 182 -1.56 -19.82 -4.72
N ASP A 183 -0.29 -19.54 -4.99
CA ASP A 183 0.86 -20.37 -4.56
C ASP A 183 1.61 -19.69 -3.41
N LEU A 184 0.85 -19.18 -2.43
CA LEU A 184 1.36 -18.22 -1.44
C LEU A 184 2.57 -18.77 -0.67
N ASP A 185 2.47 -19.97 -0.10
CA ASP A 185 3.52 -20.52 0.76
C ASP A 185 4.85 -20.69 0.03
N ASN A 186 4.82 -21.20 -1.21
CA ASN A 186 6.03 -21.32 -2.02
C ASN A 186 6.55 -19.95 -2.45
N GLN A 187 5.67 -18.99 -2.76
CA GLN A 187 6.11 -17.62 -3.06
C GLN A 187 6.77 -16.95 -1.85
N ILE A 188 6.23 -17.11 -0.64
CA ILE A 188 6.83 -16.61 0.60
C ILE A 188 8.22 -17.23 0.80
N LYS A 189 8.33 -18.57 0.74
CA LYS A 189 9.61 -19.27 0.91
C LYS A 189 10.64 -18.84 -0.13
N ARG A 190 10.28 -18.83 -1.42
CA ARG A 190 11.17 -18.41 -2.51
C ARG A 190 11.60 -16.95 -2.37
N PHE A 191 10.65 -16.06 -2.00
CA PHE A 191 10.94 -14.64 -1.84
C PHE A 191 11.84 -14.40 -0.63
N GLY A 192 11.55 -15.00 0.52
CA GLY A 192 12.36 -14.88 1.73
C GLY A 192 13.79 -15.43 1.55
N LEU A 193 13.97 -16.52 0.80
CA LEU A 193 15.30 -17.00 0.39
C LEU A 193 15.99 -15.98 -0.52
N LYS A 194 15.29 -15.43 -1.53
CA LYS A 194 15.83 -14.43 -2.46
C LYS A 194 16.33 -13.17 -1.75
N ILE A 195 15.61 -12.69 -0.75
CA ILE A 195 15.98 -11.47 -0.01
C ILE A 195 16.89 -11.73 1.20
N GLY A 196 17.35 -12.98 1.39
CA GLY A 196 18.26 -13.37 2.47
C GLY A 196 17.63 -13.44 3.86
N LYS A 197 16.30 -13.32 3.97
CA LYS A 197 15.56 -13.43 5.24
C LYS A 197 15.32 -14.86 5.68
N PHE A 198 15.42 -15.83 4.78
CA PHE A 198 15.36 -17.27 5.09
C PHE A 198 16.65 -17.98 4.70
N ARG A 199 16.91 -19.12 5.36
CA ARG A 199 17.97 -20.07 5.03
C ARG A 199 17.39 -21.48 5.08
N ALA A 200 17.84 -22.34 4.17
CA ALA A 200 17.40 -23.74 4.14
C ALA A 200 17.73 -24.44 5.48
N GLY A 201 16.76 -25.13 6.06
CA GLY A 201 16.90 -25.85 7.34
C GLY A 201 16.82 -25.01 8.61
N ASP A 202 16.77 -23.67 8.50
CA ASP A 202 16.75 -22.78 9.67
C ASP A 202 15.32 -22.35 10.05
N SER A 203 14.69 -23.16 10.89
CA SER A 203 13.30 -22.93 11.31
C SER A 203 13.14 -21.70 12.21
N LYS A 204 14.14 -21.38 13.04
CA LYS A 204 14.11 -20.21 13.93
C LYS A 204 14.16 -18.92 13.13
N LEU A 205 15.04 -18.86 12.12
CA LEU A 205 15.13 -17.71 11.23
C LEU A 205 13.85 -17.54 10.40
N TYR A 206 13.24 -18.65 9.96
CA TYR A 206 11.96 -18.63 9.26
C TYR A 206 10.84 -18.07 10.15
N GLU A 207 10.67 -18.59 11.36
CA GLU A 207 9.67 -18.12 12.32
C GLU A 207 9.80 -16.62 12.60
N ARG A 208 11.03 -16.15 12.87
CA ARG A 208 11.32 -14.73 13.13
C ARG A 208 10.95 -13.80 11.98
N ASN A 209 11.16 -14.23 10.73
CA ASN A 209 11.03 -13.34 9.57
C ASN A 209 9.77 -13.58 8.71
N ARG A 210 9.02 -14.66 8.93
CA ARG A 210 7.91 -15.07 8.04
C ARG A 210 6.89 -13.96 7.83
N PHE A 211 6.48 -13.30 8.91
CA PHE A 211 5.47 -12.25 8.84
C PHE A 211 5.96 -11.03 8.06
N PHE A 212 7.21 -10.60 8.30
CA PHE A 212 7.85 -9.53 7.53
C PHE A 212 7.87 -9.87 6.03
N VAL A 213 8.36 -11.06 5.66
CA VAL A 213 8.47 -11.50 4.27
C VAL A 213 7.10 -11.52 3.59
N TYR A 214 6.08 -12.03 4.29
CA TYR A 214 4.71 -12.05 3.77
C TYR A 214 4.16 -10.63 3.58
N ARG A 215 4.30 -9.76 4.59
CA ARG A 215 3.81 -8.39 4.52
C ARG A 215 4.48 -7.60 3.41
N TYR A 216 5.81 -7.68 3.31
CA TYR A 216 6.57 -7.01 2.25
C TYR A 216 6.16 -7.52 0.86
N LEU A 217 5.96 -8.83 0.72
CA LEU A 217 5.51 -9.43 -0.54
C LEU A 217 4.13 -8.92 -0.94
N MET A 218 3.16 -8.87 -0.02
CA MET A 218 1.81 -8.37 -0.31
C MET A 218 1.81 -6.86 -0.60
N GLU A 219 2.63 -6.10 0.13
CA GLU A 219 2.77 -4.66 -0.06
C GLU A 219 3.31 -4.33 -1.46
N LEU A 220 4.23 -5.12 -2.04
CA LEU A 220 4.71 -4.95 -3.43
C LEU A 220 3.57 -4.95 -4.47
N TYR A 221 2.46 -5.63 -4.16
CA TYR A 221 1.28 -5.74 -5.01
C TYR A 221 0.10 -4.92 -4.48
N GLY A 222 0.35 -3.97 -3.58
CA GLY A 222 -0.68 -3.05 -3.12
C GLY A 222 -1.70 -3.66 -2.16
N PHE A 223 -1.48 -4.83 -1.56
CA PHE A 223 -2.51 -5.45 -0.72
C PHE A 223 -2.07 -5.56 0.75
N PRO A 224 -3.01 -5.38 1.71
CA PRO A 224 -2.80 -5.83 3.08
C PRO A 224 -2.97 -7.37 3.17
N ILE A 225 -2.36 -7.98 4.20
CA ILE A 225 -2.65 -9.38 4.56
C ILE A 225 -4.09 -9.42 5.11
N SER A 226 -5.01 -10.04 4.37
CA SER A 226 -6.43 -10.00 4.73
C SER A 226 -7.19 -11.17 4.10
N SER A 227 -7.68 -11.01 2.86
CA SER A 227 -8.52 -12.00 2.19
C SER A 227 -7.76 -12.84 1.18
N GLU A 228 -8.30 -14.05 0.93
CA GLU A 228 -7.84 -14.94 -0.13
C GLU A 228 -7.93 -14.25 -1.49
N ARG A 229 -9.02 -13.54 -1.77
CA ARG A 229 -9.24 -12.80 -3.02
C ARG A 229 -8.08 -11.87 -3.39
N ARG A 230 -7.61 -11.07 -2.43
CA ARG A 230 -6.47 -10.16 -2.60
C ARG A 230 -5.16 -10.92 -2.76
N THR A 231 -4.98 -11.97 -1.97
CA THR A 231 -3.80 -12.84 -2.01
C THR A 231 -3.67 -13.51 -3.38
N SER A 232 -4.74 -14.13 -3.89
CA SER A 232 -4.79 -14.78 -5.20
C SER A 232 -4.55 -13.79 -6.32
N ALA A 233 -5.15 -12.60 -6.27
CA ALA A 233 -4.90 -11.55 -7.26
C ALA A 233 -3.44 -11.09 -7.28
N ALA A 234 -2.82 -10.90 -6.10
CA ALA A 234 -1.41 -10.55 -5.99
C ALA A 234 -0.49 -11.63 -6.60
N MET A 235 -0.72 -12.89 -6.21
CA MET A 235 0.06 -14.03 -6.69
C MET A 235 -0.14 -14.26 -8.19
N PHE A 236 -1.35 -14.07 -8.70
CA PHE A 236 -1.65 -14.22 -10.11
C PHE A 236 -1.02 -13.11 -10.94
N ALA A 237 -1.20 -11.84 -10.55
CA ALA A 237 -0.53 -10.71 -11.21
C ALA A 237 1.00 -10.84 -11.19
N ARG A 238 1.57 -11.38 -10.10
CA ARG A 238 2.99 -11.73 -10.02
C ARG A 238 3.40 -12.75 -11.08
N LYS A 239 2.59 -13.79 -11.29
CA LYS A 239 2.85 -14.83 -12.28
C LYS A 239 2.76 -14.25 -13.70
N LEU A 240 1.73 -13.47 -13.98
CA LEU A 240 1.53 -12.80 -15.26
C LEU A 240 2.69 -11.85 -15.60
N ALA A 241 3.12 -11.03 -14.65
CA ALA A 241 4.27 -10.13 -14.83
C ALA A 241 5.58 -10.88 -15.12
N LYS A 242 5.81 -12.04 -14.49
CA LYS A 242 6.99 -12.89 -14.78
C LYS A 242 6.95 -13.50 -16.18
N ASN A 243 5.75 -13.75 -16.69
CA ASN A 243 5.53 -14.32 -18.02
C ASN A 243 5.47 -13.24 -19.12
N ASN A 244 5.69 -11.96 -18.78
CA ASN A 244 5.56 -10.81 -19.70
C ASN A 244 4.18 -10.74 -20.40
N GLU A 245 3.13 -11.13 -19.69
CA GLU A 245 1.75 -11.01 -20.17
C GLU A 245 1.29 -9.55 -20.17
N ASN A 246 0.43 -9.19 -21.13
CA ASN A 246 -0.27 -7.90 -21.15
C ASN A 246 -1.61 -8.05 -20.44
N PHE A 247 -1.73 -7.45 -19.26
CA PHE A 247 -2.89 -7.69 -18.39
C PHE A 247 -3.30 -6.48 -17.55
N ILE A 248 -4.55 -6.52 -17.09
CA ILE A 248 -5.06 -5.73 -15.98
C ILE A 248 -5.68 -6.71 -14.98
N VAL A 249 -5.33 -6.62 -13.71
CA VAL A 249 -6.04 -7.27 -12.61
C VAL A 249 -6.66 -6.17 -11.77
N SER A 250 -7.94 -6.29 -11.43
CA SER A 250 -8.60 -5.38 -10.50
C SER A 250 -9.27 -6.15 -9.37
N VAL A 251 -9.24 -5.62 -8.16
CA VAL A 251 -9.89 -6.22 -7.00
C VAL A 251 -10.60 -5.13 -6.21
N LEU A 252 -11.89 -5.35 -5.94
CA LEU A 252 -12.64 -4.60 -4.94
C LEU A 252 -12.86 -5.50 -3.73
N GLY A 253 -12.39 -5.05 -2.57
CA GLY A 253 -12.57 -5.77 -1.32
C GLY A 253 -13.69 -5.17 -0.47
N ASN A 254 -14.61 -6.02 -0.01
CA ASN A 254 -15.70 -5.61 0.87
C ASN A 254 -15.19 -5.05 2.21
N SER A 255 -13.97 -5.42 2.64
CA SER A 255 -13.42 -4.98 3.94
C SER A 255 -12.67 -3.65 3.89
N ASP A 256 -11.86 -3.41 2.86
CA ASP A 256 -11.10 -2.15 2.74
C ASP A 256 -11.86 -1.10 1.93
N ARG A 257 -12.82 -1.49 1.09
CA ARG A 257 -13.56 -0.61 0.17
C ARG A 257 -12.64 0.10 -0.82
N VAL A 258 -11.52 -0.56 -1.13
CA VAL A 258 -10.51 -0.04 -2.05
C VAL A 258 -10.56 -0.87 -3.32
N LEU A 259 -10.73 -0.18 -4.45
CA LEU A 259 -10.52 -0.75 -5.76
C LEU A 259 -9.01 -0.69 -6.08
N THR A 260 -8.37 -1.85 -6.14
CA THR A 260 -6.93 -1.97 -6.43
C THR A 260 -6.73 -2.49 -7.84
N PHE A 261 -5.96 -1.77 -8.67
CA PHE A 261 -5.54 -2.18 -10.00
C PHE A 261 -4.07 -2.59 -10.01
N LEU A 262 -3.78 -3.66 -10.74
CA LEU A 262 -2.45 -4.13 -11.11
C LEU A 262 -2.39 -4.23 -12.62
N SER A 263 -1.43 -3.60 -13.29
CA SER A 263 -1.30 -3.70 -14.75
C SER A 263 0.12 -3.96 -15.23
N SER A 264 0.26 -4.51 -16.44
CA SER A 264 1.56 -4.75 -17.09
C SER A 264 2.36 -3.47 -17.40
N ARG A 265 1.78 -2.28 -17.18
CA ARG A 265 2.42 -0.97 -17.37
C ARG A 265 3.42 -0.57 -16.28
N GLY A 266 3.70 -1.48 -15.34
CA GLY A 266 4.66 -1.21 -14.28
C GLY A 266 6.10 -1.11 -14.78
N LYS A 267 7.01 -0.79 -13.87
CA LYS A 267 8.45 -0.72 -14.19
C LYS A 267 9.13 -2.04 -13.87
N LYS A 268 10.10 -2.41 -14.71
CA LYS A 268 10.88 -3.65 -14.60
C LYS A 268 9.97 -4.89 -14.66
N HIS A 269 9.91 -5.66 -13.57
CA HIS A 269 9.18 -6.93 -13.45
C HIS A 269 8.00 -6.84 -12.48
N TRP A 270 7.64 -5.63 -12.05
CA TRP A 270 6.51 -5.39 -11.16
C TRP A 270 5.34 -4.79 -11.94
N PRO A 271 4.09 -5.19 -11.65
CA PRO A 271 2.93 -4.51 -12.21
C PRO A 271 2.79 -3.10 -11.63
N LEU A 272 2.20 -2.18 -12.38
CA LEU A 272 1.81 -0.86 -11.85
C LEU A 272 0.70 -1.07 -10.82
N VAL A 273 0.82 -0.44 -9.65
CA VAL A 273 -0.22 -0.49 -8.59
C VAL A 273 -0.94 0.85 -8.54
N GLU A 274 -2.26 0.82 -8.66
CA GLU A 274 -3.15 1.96 -8.46
C GLU A 274 -4.24 1.58 -7.47
N LYS A 275 -4.65 2.52 -6.62
CA LYS A 275 -5.74 2.35 -5.67
C LYS A 275 -6.74 3.47 -5.78
N ILE A 276 -8.02 3.14 -5.74
CA ILE A 276 -9.13 4.08 -5.81
C ILE A 276 -10.09 3.80 -4.66
N ALA A 277 -10.54 4.84 -3.98
CA ALA A 277 -11.52 4.73 -2.90
C ALA A 277 -12.27 6.05 -2.69
N LEU A 278 -13.38 5.98 -1.95
CA LEU A 278 -14.07 7.17 -1.46
C LEU A 278 -13.41 7.67 -0.16
N VAL A 279 -12.96 8.92 -0.19
CA VAL A 279 -12.22 9.55 0.91
C VAL A 279 -12.92 10.85 1.30
N SER A 280 -13.08 11.07 2.61
CA SER A 280 -13.50 12.37 3.14
C SER A 280 -12.29 13.30 3.28
N LEU A 281 -12.44 14.55 2.86
CA LEU A 281 -11.44 15.60 3.04
C LEU A 281 -11.53 16.23 4.44
N ASP A 282 -10.39 16.35 5.11
CA ASP A 282 -10.26 17.08 6.37
C ASP A 282 -10.58 18.58 6.18
N GLU A 283 -11.16 19.23 7.20
CA GLU A 283 -11.49 20.66 7.19
C GLU A 283 -10.30 21.60 7.00
N ASP A 284 -9.08 21.13 7.26
CA ASP A 284 -7.85 21.92 7.15
C ASP A 284 -7.35 22.10 5.71
N ALA A 285 -7.89 21.34 4.76
CA ALA A 285 -7.52 21.42 3.36
C ALA A 285 -8.35 22.47 2.60
N LYS A 286 -8.67 23.61 3.22
CA LYS A 286 -9.62 24.61 2.69
C LYS A 286 -9.33 24.99 1.24
N ASP A 287 -8.09 25.34 0.91
CA ASP A 287 -7.70 25.72 -0.45
C ASP A 287 -8.02 24.62 -1.47
N ILE A 288 -7.71 23.35 -1.15
CA ILE A 288 -7.99 22.20 -2.00
C ILE A 288 -9.49 21.90 -2.05
N VAL A 289 -10.19 22.05 -0.93
CA VAL A 289 -11.64 21.83 -0.82
C VAL A 289 -12.38 22.82 -1.71
N ASP A 290 -12.00 24.09 -1.68
CA ASP A 290 -12.63 25.14 -2.48
C ASP A 290 -12.38 24.89 -3.99
N GLU A 291 -11.14 24.58 -4.39
CA GLU A 291 -10.80 24.21 -5.78
C GLU A 291 -11.60 23.00 -6.28
N LEU A 292 -11.75 21.96 -5.44
CA LEU A 292 -12.51 20.75 -5.79
C LEU A 292 -14.02 21.01 -5.82
N ASP A 293 -14.55 21.91 -5.00
CA ASP A 293 -15.99 22.26 -5.02
C ASP A 293 -16.35 23.04 -6.29
N GLU A 294 -15.55 24.07 -6.60
CA GLU A 294 -15.73 24.89 -7.80
C GLU A 294 -15.67 24.03 -9.07
N ALA A 295 -14.78 23.03 -9.10
CA ALA A 295 -14.62 22.12 -10.23
C ALA A 295 -15.54 20.88 -10.19
N GLY A 296 -16.40 20.73 -9.18
CA GLY A 296 -17.44 19.68 -9.14
C GLY A 296 -16.97 18.27 -8.78
N TYR A 297 -15.85 18.12 -8.07
CA TYR A 297 -15.24 16.80 -7.77
C TYR A 297 -15.88 16.05 -6.57
N PHE A 298 -16.80 16.69 -5.84
CA PHE A 298 -17.47 16.04 -4.71
C PHE A 298 -18.55 15.06 -5.14
N VAL A 299 -18.47 13.83 -4.60
CA VAL A 299 -19.57 12.85 -4.59
C VAL A 299 -20.62 13.28 -3.57
N ASP A 300 -20.18 13.76 -2.41
CA ASP A 300 -21.02 14.33 -1.36
C ASP A 300 -20.32 15.60 -0.84
N ARG A 301 -20.95 16.75 -1.04
CA ARG A 301 -20.43 18.06 -0.62
C ARG A 301 -20.46 18.25 0.89
N GLU A 302 -21.49 17.74 1.57
CA GLU A 302 -21.67 17.91 3.01
C GLU A 302 -20.61 17.12 3.78
N ARG A 303 -20.37 15.87 3.36
CA ARG A 303 -19.34 14.99 3.94
C ARG A 303 -17.96 15.14 3.30
N LYS A 304 -17.83 16.08 2.35
CA LYS A 304 -16.60 16.39 1.58
C LYS A 304 -15.96 15.13 0.98
N VAL A 305 -16.77 14.28 0.37
CA VAL A 305 -16.35 12.99 -0.18
C VAL A 305 -15.92 13.12 -1.62
N ILE A 306 -14.72 12.65 -1.93
CA ILE A 306 -14.17 12.58 -3.28
C ILE A 306 -13.82 11.15 -3.67
N ILE A 307 -13.72 10.89 -4.98
CA ILE A 307 -13.11 9.67 -5.51
C ILE A 307 -11.60 9.91 -5.58
N PHE A 308 -10.86 9.34 -4.65
CA PHE A 308 -9.42 9.55 -4.55
C PHE A 308 -8.66 8.38 -5.16
N LYS A 309 -7.68 8.70 -6.01
CA LYS A 309 -6.78 7.74 -6.65
C LYS A 309 -5.34 7.98 -6.22
N ALA A 310 -4.62 6.91 -5.93
CA ALA A 310 -3.19 6.93 -5.64
C ALA A 310 -2.45 5.90 -6.49
N THR A 311 -1.35 6.34 -7.11
CA THR A 311 -0.49 5.51 -7.95
C THR A 311 0.84 5.27 -7.24
N TYR A 312 1.33 4.03 -7.28
CA TYR A 312 2.53 3.62 -6.54
C TYR A 312 3.63 3.06 -7.46
N ILE A 313 4.86 3.16 -6.96
CA ILE A 313 6.04 2.48 -7.51
C ILE A 313 6.62 1.51 -6.48
N GLN A 314 7.05 0.35 -6.96
CA GLN A 314 7.71 -0.69 -6.16
C GLN A 314 9.20 -0.46 -5.99
N HIS A 315 9.69 -0.84 -4.82
CA HIS A 315 11.13 -0.86 -4.48
C HIS A 315 11.60 -2.28 -4.21
N GLU A 316 12.78 -2.60 -4.75
CA GLU A 316 13.48 -3.82 -4.39
C GLU A 316 13.88 -3.76 -2.91
N TYR A 317 13.80 -4.90 -2.23
CA TYR A 317 14.26 -4.99 -0.85
C TYR A 317 15.75 -4.70 -0.78
N ASN A 318 16.11 -3.72 0.04
CA ASN A 318 17.50 -3.37 0.31
C ASN A 318 17.87 -3.85 1.73
N PRO A 319 18.76 -4.85 1.89
CA PRO A 319 19.23 -5.29 3.20
C PRO A 319 20.01 -4.21 3.94
N ASP A 320 20.54 -3.20 3.23
CA ASP A 320 21.33 -2.12 3.84
C ASP A 320 20.47 -1.07 4.55
N ASN A 321 19.16 -1.12 4.37
CA ASN A 321 18.24 -0.19 5.02
C ASN A 321 18.02 -0.58 6.49
N LEU A 322 18.52 0.27 7.40
CA LEU A 322 18.35 0.05 8.85
C LEU A 322 16.87 0.13 9.28
N ILE A 323 16.10 0.98 8.64
CA ILE A 323 14.64 0.91 8.67
C ILE A 323 14.24 0.19 7.40
N GLU A 324 13.89 -1.10 7.52
CA GLU A 324 13.37 -1.88 6.39
C GLU A 324 12.32 -1.05 5.65
N ASP A 325 12.60 -0.83 4.35
CA ASP A 325 11.82 0.13 3.56
C ASP A 325 10.41 -0.40 3.31
N ARG A 326 9.51 0.53 2.99
CA ARG A 326 8.21 0.19 2.41
C ARG A 326 8.45 -0.37 1.01
N ALA A 327 7.71 -1.42 0.66
CA ALA A 327 7.77 -2.00 -0.67
C ALA A 327 7.25 -1.04 -1.74
N LEU A 328 6.45 -0.04 -1.36
CA LEU A 328 5.86 0.95 -2.25
C LEU A 328 6.18 2.39 -1.84
N SER A 329 6.20 3.28 -2.84
CA SER A 329 6.11 4.73 -2.64
C SER A 329 5.04 5.33 -3.53
N VAL A 330 4.37 6.36 -3.01
CA VAL A 330 3.37 7.13 -3.75
C VAL A 330 4.08 7.98 -4.80
N VAL A 331 3.64 7.86 -6.05
CA VAL A 331 4.13 8.66 -7.18
C VAL A 331 3.17 9.78 -7.49
N GLU A 332 1.87 9.49 -7.47
CA GLU A 332 0.83 10.40 -7.92
C GLU A 332 -0.43 10.22 -7.08
N GLN A 333 -1.17 11.31 -6.90
CA GLN A 333 -2.42 11.39 -6.15
C GLN A 333 -3.36 12.30 -6.94
N GLU A 334 -4.58 11.82 -7.17
CA GLU A 334 -5.56 12.47 -8.02
C GLU A 334 -6.96 12.36 -7.44
N ALA A 335 -7.83 13.33 -7.72
CA ALA A 335 -9.27 13.16 -7.60
C ALA A 335 -9.87 12.83 -8.98
N ILE A 336 -10.88 11.98 -8.99
CA ILE A 336 -11.64 11.61 -10.18
C ILE A 336 -13.00 12.31 -10.11
N HIS A 337 -13.37 13.02 -11.17
CA HIS A 337 -14.68 13.66 -11.25
C HIS A 337 -15.78 12.58 -11.35
N PRO A 338 -16.85 12.64 -10.54
CA PRO A 338 -17.84 11.56 -10.44
C PRO A 338 -18.65 11.33 -11.72
N VAL A 339 -18.89 12.38 -12.51
CA VAL A 339 -19.65 12.30 -13.77
C VAL A 339 -18.75 12.13 -15.00
N THR A 340 -17.77 13.03 -15.22
CA THR A 340 -16.94 13.03 -16.43
C THR A 340 -15.77 12.05 -16.40
N GLY A 341 -15.30 11.66 -15.20
CA GLY A 341 -14.08 10.86 -15.04
C GLY A 341 -12.77 11.66 -15.19
N ASP A 342 -12.86 12.99 -15.34
CA ASP A 342 -11.72 13.90 -15.44
C ASP A 342 -10.84 13.84 -14.19
N ARG A 343 -9.55 14.18 -14.35
CA ARG A 343 -8.54 14.03 -13.29
C ARG A 343 -8.08 15.39 -12.77
N PHE A 344 -8.14 15.52 -11.45
CA PHE A 344 -7.49 16.60 -10.72
C PHE A 344 -6.21 16.06 -10.08
N SER A 345 -5.07 16.31 -10.71
CA SER A 345 -3.77 15.80 -10.26
C SER A 345 -3.12 16.71 -9.20
N ASN A 346 -1.91 16.36 -8.76
CA ASN A 346 -1.11 17.13 -7.77
C ASN A 346 -1.71 17.23 -6.36
N LEU A 347 -2.62 16.32 -5.99
CA LEU A 347 -3.09 16.25 -4.62
C LEU A 347 -1.98 15.76 -3.68
N ASN A 348 -2.08 16.14 -2.41
CA ASN A 348 -1.16 15.64 -1.38
C ASN A 348 -1.87 15.31 -0.08
N LEU A 349 -2.96 14.55 -0.19
CA LEU A 349 -3.81 14.16 0.93
C LEU A 349 -3.15 13.10 1.82
N LEU A 350 -2.18 12.35 1.30
CA LEU A 350 -1.46 11.35 2.09
C LEU A 350 -0.45 12.01 3.05
N LYS A 351 0.20 13.13 2.72
CA LYS A 351 1.30 13.67 3.54
C LYS A 351 0.85 14.69 4.60
N THR A 352 -0.22 14.42 5.35
CA THR A 352 -0.60 15.31 6.47
C THR A 352 0.39 15.11 7.63
N THR A 353 1.39 15.99 7.70
CA THR A 353 2.50 15.95 8.67
C THR A 353 2.18 16.73 9.94
N GLN A 354 1.27 17.71 9.88
CA GLN A 354 1.09 18.72 10.93
C GLN A 354 0.15 18.33 12.09
N ARG A 355 -0.79 17.38 11.93
CA ARG A 355 -1.69 16.96 13.05
C ARG A 355 -1.15 15.85 13.95
N ARG A 356 0.03 15.27 13.70
CA ARG A 356 0.44 14.03 14.43
C ARG A 356 0.86 14.27 15.87
N LEU A 357 1.54 15.38 16.14
CA LEU A 357 1.87 15.78 17.51
C LEU A 357 0.62 16.14 18.30
N VAL A 358 -0.36 16.81 17.67
CA VAL A 358 -1.65 17.12 18.30
C VAL A 358 -2.39 15.82 18.62
N ARG A 359 -2.58 14.93 17.63
CA ARG A 359 -3.19 13.62 17.85
C ARG A 359 -2.48 12.80 18.93
N LEU A 360 -1.15 12.82 18.98
CA LEU A 360 -0.40 12.12 20.04
C LEU A 360 -0.71 12.71 21.43
N ASN A 361 -0.79 14.04 21.55
CA ASN A 361 -1.20 14.69 22.79
C ASN A 361 -2.62 14.27 23.19
N ASP A 362 -3.57 14.31 22.24
CA ASP A 362 -4.96 13.93 22.50
C ASP A 362 -5.06 12.47 22.95
N ILE A 363 -4.30 11.56 22.32
CA ILE A 363 -4.22 10.14 22.72
C ILE A 363 -3.68 10.02 24.14
N VAL A 364 -2.58 10.71 24.47
CA VAL A 364 -1.95 10.67 25.80
C VAL A 364 -2.90 11.23 26.87
N ARG A 365 -3.64 12.28 26.57
CA ARG A 365 -4.63 12.89 27.48
C ARG A 365 -5.91 12.07 27.63
N GLY A 366 -6.20 11.18 26.69
CA GLY A 366 -7.46 10.43 26.65
C GLY A 366 -8.61 11.17 25.98
N GLU A 367 -8.29 12.23 25.23
CA GLU A 367 -9.24 13.10 24.53
C GLU A 367 -9.46 12.64 23.08
N HIS A 368 -8.66 11.68 22.60
CA HIS A 368 -8.76 11.23 21.22
C HIS A 368 -9.98 10.33 21.01
N GLN A 369 -10.86 10.80 20.12
CA GLN A 369 -12.02 10.07 19.61
C GLN A 369 -11.66 9.51 18.22
N GLY A 370 -11.67 8.19 18.09
CA GLY A 370 -11.26 7.50 16.86
C GLY A 370 -11.16 5.99 17.07
N GLN A 371 -10.78 5.25 16.04
CA GLN A 371 -10.55 3.81 16.14
C GLN A 371 -9.20 3.39 15.57
N ILE A 372 -8.62 2.32 16.11
CA ILE A 372 -7.39 1.72 15.60
C ILE A 372 -7.36 0.22 15.83
N VAL A 373 -6.67 -0.49 14.95
CA VAL A 373 -6.40 -1.92 15.09
C VAL A 373 -5.19 -2.15 15.98
N TYR A 374 -5.37 -2.91 17.07
CA TYR A 374 -4.34 -3.39 17.97
C TYR A 374 -4.06 -4.89 17.74
N GLY A 375 -2.79 -5.26 17.61
CA GLY A 375 -2.37 -6.66 17.50
C GLY A 375 -2.82 -7.39 16.24
N ASP A 376 -3.23 -6.69 15.18
CA ASP A 376 -3.77 -7.24 13.92
C ASP A 376 -5.15 -7.93 14.01
N HIS A 377 -5.85 -7.85 15.14
CA HIS A 377 -7.16 -8.52 15.32
C HIS A 377 -8.17 -7.78 16.20
N GLU A 378 -7.73 -6.82 17.03
CA GLU A 378 -8.61 -6.11 17.97
C GLU A 378 -8.85 -4.67 17.49
N VAL A 379 -10.11 -4.22 17.44
CA VAL A 379 -10.44 -2.81 17.16
C VAL A 379 -10.66 -2.08 18.47
N ILE A 380 -9.87 -1.03 18.72
CA ILE A 380 -9.97 -0.17 19.90
C ILE A 380 -10.71 1.10 19.50
N TYR A 381 -11.67 1.51 20.33
CA TYR A 381 -12.45 2.74 20.16
C TYR A 381 -12.09 3.73 21.27
N GLY A 382 -11.63 4.91 20.87
CA GLY A 382 -11.30 6.01 21.78
C GLY A 382 -10.10 5.73 22.70
N THR A 383 -9.89 6.65 23.64
CA THR A 383 -8.74 6.65 24.55
C THR A 383 -9.12 6.99 26.00
N GLU A 384 -10.40 6.82 26.34
CA GLU A 384 -10.98 7.28 27.62
C GLU A 384 -10.35 6.55 28.82
N ASP A 385 -10.37 5.20 28.83
CA ASP A 385 -9.76 4.40 29.88
C ASP A 385 -8.28 4.05 29.60
N HIS A 386 -7.51 3.74 30.66
CA HIS A 386 -6.08 3.48 30.56
C HIS A 386 -5.70 2.24 29.74
N LEU A 387 -6.53 1.18 29.72
CA LEU A 387 -6.24 -0.01 28.93
C LEU A 387 -6.39 0.29 27.43
N SER A 388 -7.53 0.87 27.04
CA SER A 388 -7.78 1.27 25.67
C SER A 388 -6.75 2.30 25.21
N ARG A 389 -6.43 3.28 26.06
CA ARG A 389 -5.39 4.29 25.78
C ARG A 389 -4.01 3.67 25.55
N LEU A 390 -3.59 2.70 26.36
CA LEU A 390 -2.31 2.02 26.17
C LEU A 390 -2.27 1.21 24.87
N LYS A 391 -3.34 0.46 24.57
CA LYS A 391 -3.46 -0.31 23.32
C LYS A 391 -3.45 0.63 22.10
N PHE A 392 -4.24 1.69 22.16
CA PHE A 392 -4.35 2.70 21.11
C PHE A 392 -3.00 3.37 20.87
N LEU A 393 -2.33 3.82 21.93
CA LEU A 393 -1.01 4.45 21.86
C LEU A 393 0.02 3.51 21.23
N ASN A 394 0.08 2.24 21.66
CA ASN A 394 1.00 1.27 21.11
C ASN A 394 0.74 1.02 19.61
N ALA A 395 -0.51 0.78 19.23
CA ALA A 395 -0.90 0.60 17.82
C ALA A 395 -0.55 1.82 16.96
N TRP A 396 -0.81 3.03 17.49
CA TRP A 396 -0.51 4.29 16.82
C TRP A 396 1.00 4.46 16.60
N LEU A 397 1.81 4.17 17.63
CA LEU A 397 3.27 4.24 17.54
C LEU A 397 3.84 3.24 16.53
N VAL A 398 3.34 2.00 16.53
CA VAL A 398 3.71 0.97 15.54
C VAL A 398 3.40 1.45 14.13
N LYS A 399 2.17 1.93 13.91
CA LYS A 399 1.69 2.44 12.62
C LYS A 399 2.52 3.63 12.11
N HIS A 400 2.93 4.52 13.02
CA HIS A 400 3.63 5.75 12.66
C HIS A 400 5.16 5.68 12.80
N ARG A 401 5.74 4.56 13.26
CA ARG A 401 7.18 4.33 13.48
C ARG A 401 8.07 4.96 12.43
N ARG A 402 7.89 4.62 11.14
CA ARG A 402 8.72 5.14 10.04
C ARG A 402 8.71 6.67 9.95
N THR A 403 7.53 7.30 10.07
CA THR A 403 7.46 8.75 10.00
C THR A 403 8.08 9.40 11.24
N LEU A 404 7.87 8.82 12.42
CA LEU A 404 8.50 9.30 13.66
C LEU A 404 10.03 9.26 13.53
N LEU A 405 10.58 8.19 12.95
CA LEU A 405 12.02 8.04 12.70
C LEU A 405 12.58 9.02 11.67
N GLY A 406 11.73 9.53 10.76
CA GLY A 406 12.10 10.54 9.77
C GLY A 406 12.08 11.98 10.28
N TYR A 407 11.66 12.22 11.52
CA TYR A 407 11.57 13.57 12.07
C TYR A 407 12.92 14.18 12.46
N SER A 408 12.94 15.51 12.58
CA SER A 408 14.10 16.23 13.09
C SER A 408 14.38 15.86 14.57
N PRO A 409 15.64 15.93 15.04
CA PRO A 409 15.97 15.70 16.45
C PRO A 409 15.24 16.62 17.44
N ARG A 410 14.78 17.80 17.00
CA ARG A 410 13.96 18.70 17.84
C ARG A 410 12.54 18.16 17.99
N THR A 411 11.92 17.76 16.89
CA THR A 411 10.56 17.22 16.86
C THR A 411 10.48 15.88 17.60
N PHE A 412 11.47 15.00 17.40
CA PHE A 412 11.51 13.70 18.09
C PHE A 412 11.58 13.86 19.62
N ARG A 413 12.39 14.80 20.13
CA ARG A 413 12.44 15.11 21.56
C ARG A 413 11.11 15.59 22.13
N GLN A 414 10.29 16.27 21.34
CA GLN A 414 8.94 16.68 21.76
C GLN A 414 8.00 15.48 21.85
N ILE A 415 8.11 14.52 20.93
CA ILE A 415 7.38 13.25 20.99
C ILE A 415 7.77 12.48 22.26
N GLU A 416 9.06 12.33 22.53
CA GLU A 416 9.54 11.65 23.75
C GLU A 416 8.98 12.28 25.03
N ARG A 417 8.98 13.62 25.12
CA ARG A 417 8.39 14.34 26.25
C ARG A 417 6.90 14.06 26.41
N THR A 418 6.16 14.06 25.31
CA THR A 418 4.72 13.79 25.29
C THR A 418 4.42 12.34 25.72
N LEU A 419 5.23 11.38 25.30
CA LEU A 419 5.09 9.98 25.71
C LEU A 419 5.43 9.80 27.20
N HIS A 420 6.49 10.45 27.67
CA HIS A 420 6.90 10.39 29.06
C HIS A 420 5.89 11.04 30.01
N SER A 421 5.16 12.08 29.60
CA SER A 421 4.12 12.68 30.46
C SER A 421 2.94 11.75 30.74
N TYR A 422 2.86 10.60 30.08
CA TYR A 422 1.86 9.56 30.37
C TYR A 422 2.51 8.31 30.94
N LEU A 423 3.47 7.74 30.21
CA LEU A 423 4.08 6.45 30.54
C LEU A 423 5.03 6.50 31.73
N LYS A 424 5.50 7.68 32.14
CA LYS A 424 6.44 7.86 33.26
C LYS A 424 5.91 8.80 34.34
N ASP A 425 4.61 9.08 34.32
CA ASP A 425 3.96 9.90 35.34
C ASP A 425 3.84 9.10 36.65
N PRO A 426 4.49 9.54 37.77
CA PRO A 426 4.40 8.87 39.06
C PRO A 426 2.98 8.64 39.56
N ASP A 427 2.05 9.54 39.24
CA ASP A 427 0.67 9.47 39.71
C ASP A 427 -0.15 8.43 38.92
N LEU A 428 0.21 8.21 37.64
CA LEU A 428 -0.47 7.24 36.77
C LEU A 428 0.13 5.83 36.84
N ILE A 429 1.41 5.69 37.19
CA ILE A 429 2.11 4.40 37.22
C ILE A 429 1.32 3.30 37.99
N PRO A 430 0.74 3.56 39.18
CA PRO A 430 -0.04 2.54 39.90
C PRO A 430 -1.24 2.01 39.11
N GLU A 431 -1.87 2.85 38.29
CA GLU A 431 -3.00 2.46 37.43
C GLU A 431 -2.52 1.71 36.19
N LEU A 432 -1.44 2.16 35.54
CA LEU A 432 -0.86 1.52 34.36
C LEU A 432 -0.33 0.11 34.68
N LEU A 433 0.21 -0.10 35.88
CA LEU A 433 0.70 -1.40 36.35
C LEU A 433 -0.42 -2.44 36.53
N ARG A 434 -1.69 -2.04 36.54
CA ARG A 434 -2.84 -2.98 36.48
C ARG A 434 -2.89 -3.72 35.14
N TYR A 435 -2.24 -3.18 34.10
CA TYR A 435 -2.16 -3.75 32.75
C TYR A 435 -0.69 -4.07 32.38
N PRO A 436 -0.01 -4.95 33.13
CA PRO A 436 1.44 -5.08 33.08
C PRO A 436 1.99 -5.58 31.74
N VAL A 437 1.18 -6.32 30.96
CA VAL A 437 1.57 -6.77 29.63
C VAL A 437 1.59 -5.60 28.65
N VAL A 438 0.45 -4.93 28.45
CA VAL A 438 0.31 -3.83 27.48
C VAL A 438 1.20 -2.65 27.85
N TYR A 439 1.29 -2.31 29.13
CA TYR A 439 2.15 -1.23 29.61
C TYR A 439 3.63 -1.51 29.34
N ARG A 440 4.13 -2.71 29.64
CA ARG A 440 5.52 -3.08 29.31
C ARG A 440 5.77 -3.09 27.82
N THR A 441 4.83 -3.61 27.02
CA THR A 441 4.92 -3.58 25.55
C THR A 441 5.04 -2.14 25.03
N ALA A 442 4.21 -1.22 25.51
CA ALA A 442 4.25 0.18 25.10
C ALA A 442 5.58 0.85 25.50
N CYS A 443 6.05 0.66 26.74
CA CYS A 443 7.33 1.21 27.20
C CYS A 443 8.51 0.63 26.40
N MET A 444 8.54 -0.69 26.20
CA MET A 444 9.56 -1.33 25.37
C MET A 444 9.56 -0.76 23.95
N PHE A 445 8.38 -0.58 23.34
CA PHE A 445 8.29 -0.01 22.00
C PHE A 445 8.84 1.42 21.93
N VAL A 446 8.53 2.26 22.93
CA VAL A 446 9.07 3.63 23.01
C VAL A 446 10.59 3.62 23.16
N ASP A 447 11.15 2.73 23.97
CA ASP A 447 12.60 2.58 24.09
C ASP A 447 13.24 2.10 22.78
N THR A 448 12.65 1.09 22.12
CA THR A 448 13.08 0.64 20.78
C THR A 448 13.06 1.77 19.77
N LEU A 449 11.98 2.55 19.74
CA LEU A 449 11.82 3.68 18.82
C LEU A 449 12.92 4.73 19.03
N ARG A 450 13.31 5.01 20.28
CA ARG A 450 14.44 5.90 20.61
C ARG A 450 15.77 5.32 20.10
N GLN A 451 16.04 4.05 20.36
CA GLN A 451 17.27 3.37 19.94
C GLN A 451 17.41 3.40 18.41
N GLU A 452 16.32 3.13 17.69
CA GLU A 452 16.28 3.20 16.24
C GLU A 452 16.45 4.61 15.72
N PHE A 453 15.82 5.61 16.37
CA PHE A 453 16.00 7.01 15.98
C PHE A 453 17.47 7.41 16.04
N GLN A 454 18.17 7.07 17.13
CA GLN A 454 19.59 7.34 17.29
C GLN A 454 20.43 6.66 16.19
N LEU A 455 20.10 5.41 15.85
CA LEU A 455 20.77 4.66 14.79
C LEU A 455 20.54 5.29 13.40
N VAL A 456 19.33 5.76 13.12
CA VAL A 456 18.99 6.46 11.86
C VAL A 456 19.71 7.80 11.76
N GLN A 457 19.86 8.53 12.86
CA GLN A 457 20.69 9.75 12.86
C GLN A 457 22.15 9.44 12.55
N LEU A 458 22.69 8.35 13.10
CA LEU A 458 24.05 7.91 12.80
C LEU A 458 24.19 7.52 11.32
N GLU A 459 23.27 6.75 10.77
CA GLU A 459 23.27 6.40 9.35
C GLU A 459 23.19 7.62 8.44
N ASN A 460 22.26 8.54 8.71
CA ASN A 460 22.14 9.77 7.94
C ASN A 460 23.43 10.60 7.99
N ALA A 461 24.11 10.63 9.14
CA ALA A 461 25.40 11.27 9.29
C ALA A 461 26.50 10.58 8.45
N LEU A 462 26.50 9.25 8.38
CA LEU A 462 27.46 8.46 7.61
C LEU A 462 27.24 8.53 6.08
N GLU A 463 25.99 8.51 5.62
CA GLU A 463 25.64 8.34 4.20
C GLU A 463 25.38 9.64 3.42
N LYS A 464 25.05 10.76 4.08
CA LYS A 464 24.66 12.04 3.44
C LYS A 464 23.50 11.94 2.44
N LYS A 465 22.27 11.80 2.95
CA LYS A 465 21.05 11.96 2.13
C LYS A 465 20.70 13.43 1.80
N ASP A 466 21.37 14.42 2.40
CA ASP A 466 21.18 15.84 2.09
C ASP A 466 22.20 16.34 1.05
N GLY A 467 21.74 16.55 -0.19
CA GLY A 467 22.53 16.87 -1.39
C GLY A 467 23.38 18.16 -1.39
N LYS A 468 23.72 18.74 -0.23
CA LYS A 468 24.47 20.01 -0.09
C LYS A 468 25.87 19.89 0.52
N ARG A 469 26.35 18.72 0.98
CA ARG A 469 27.69 18.57 1.59
C ARG A 469 28.52 17.45 0.94
N ARG A 470 29.80 17.70 0.64
CA ARG A 470 30.79 16.71 0.12
C ARG A 470 30.83 15.45 0.99
N SER A 471 30.84 14.23 0.42
CA SER A 471 30.92 12.96 1.18
C SER A 471 31.92 12.99 2.34
N LEU A 472 31.57 12.41 3.50
CA LEU A 472 32.48 12.33 4.64
C LEU A 472 33.70 11.50 4.26
N SER A 473 34.87 11.93 4.73
CA SER A 473 36.08 11.14 4.59
C SER A 473 35.95 9.83 5.37
N TYR A 474 36.64 8.77 4.93
CA TYR A 474 36.62 7.48 5.64
C TYR A 474 37.07 7.62 7.10
N ARG A 475 38.04 8.50 7.37
CA ARG A 475 38.48 8.86 8.71
C ARG A 475 37.32 9.37 9.56
N ASP A 476 36.58 10.35 9.05
CA ASP A 476 35.46 10.95 9.79
C ASP A 476 34.33 9.95 10.03
N ARG A 477 34.07 9.04 9.07
CA ARG A 477 33.10 7.95 9.23
C ARG A 477 33.51 7.01 10.37
N LEU A 478 34.78 6.61 10.43
CA LEU A 478 35.30 5.75 11.49
C LEU A 478 35.29 6.45 12.85
N ALA A 479 35.65 7.74 12.90
CA ALA A 479 35.59 8.53 14.12
C ALA A 479 34.16 8.66 14.66
N LEU A 480 33.18 8.91 13.80
CA LEU A 480 31.75 8.95 14.19
C LEU A 480 31.26 7.59 14.71
N LEU A 481 31.62 6.49 14.05
CA LEU A 481 31.30 5.15 14.54
C LEU A 481 31.93 4.89 15.89
N LEU A 482 33.20 5.26 16.07
CA LEU A 482 33.91 5.05 17.32
C LEU A 482 33.27 5.85 18.47
N GLU A 483 32.92 7.11 18.23
CA GLU A 483 32.19 7.94 19.20
C GLU A 483 30.85 7.32 19.60
N PHE A 484 30.12 6.77 18.63
CA PHE A 484 28.88 6.06 18.89
C PHE A 484 29.11 4.80 19.73
N LEU A 485 30.08 3.97 19.37
CA LEU A 485 30.42 2.73 20.08
C LEU A 485 30.91 2.97 21.51
N TYR A 486 31.50 4.13 21.81
CA TYR A 486 31.87 4.50 23.17
C TYR A 486 30.68 4.70 24.12
N ARG A 487 29.45 4.75 23.60
CA ARG A 487 28.21 4.72 24.39
C ARG A 487 27.85 3.29 24.85
N GLU A 488 28.87 2.47 25.15
CA GLU A 488 28.77 1.04 25.49
C GLU A 488 27.68 0.75 26.54
N ARG A 489 27.58 1.58 27.59
CA ARG A 489 26.56 1.42 28.66
C ARG A 489 25.12 1.55 28.17
N GLU A 490 24.90 2.39 27.16
CA GLU A 490 23.60 2.57 26.53
C GLU A 490 23.32 1.42 25.56
N LEU A 491 24.30 1.10 24.70
CA LEU A 491 24.20 0.10 23.64
C LEU A 491 23.97 -1.32 24.16
N ILE A 492 24.51 -1.67 25.34
CA ILE A 492 24.27 -2.99 25.95
C ILE A 492 22.80 -3.21 26.29
N ASN A 493 22.03 -2.14 26.51
CA ASN A 493 20.60 -2.20 26.81
C ASN A 493 19.72 -2.07 25.54
N TYR A 494 20.32 -2.14 24.35
CA TYR A 494 19.54 -2.13 23.11
C TYR A 494 18.73 -3.41 22.97
N GLN A 495 17.54 -3.29 22.37
CA GLN A 495 16.81 -4.47 21.92
C GLN A 495 17.66 -5.23 20.89
N GLU A 496 17.59 -6.56 20.92
CA GLU A 496 18.43 -7.44 20.09
C GLU A 496 18.38 -7.05 18.61
N GLU A 497 17.18 -6.80 18.08
CA GLU A 497 16.98 -6.39 16.69
C GLU A 497 17.67 -5.07 16.34
N VAL A 498 17.72 -4.10 17.27
CA VAL A 498 18.39 -2.82 17.05
C VAL A 498 19.90 -2.97 17.19
N PHE A 499 20.34 -3.80 18.14
CA PHE A 499 21.76 -4.10 18.33
C PHE A 499 22.36 -4.82 17.12
N GLU A 500 21.66 -5.82 16.56
CA GLU A 500 22.04 -6.48 15.31
C GLU A 500 22.25 -5.46 14.18
N LYS A 501 21.37 -4.44 14.07
CA LYS A 501 21.50 -3.35 13.10
C LYS A 501 22.70 -2.43 13.38
N VAL A 502 23.07 -2.21 14.64
CA VAL A 502 24.31 -1.48 14.98
C VAL A 502 25.52 -2.26 14.48
N MET A 503 25.58 -3.57 14.72
CA MET A 503 26.69 -4.42 14.25
C MET A 503 26.75 -4.43 12.72
N PHE A 504 25.61 -4.59 12.07
CA PHE A 504 25.49 -4.51 10.62
C PHE A 504 26.00 -3.17 10.06
N LEU A 505 25.64 -2.04 10.69
CA LEU A 505 26.12 -0.72 10.28
C LEU A 505 27.64 -0.59 10.43
N CYS A 506 28.21 -1.11 11.53
CA CYS A 506 29.65 -1.16 11.72
C CYS A 506 30.32 -1.98 10.62
N ASP A 507 29.83 -3.19 10.36
CA ASP A 507 30.36 -4.09 9.33
C ASP A 507 30.29 -3.43 7.97
N ARG A 508 29.18 -2.79 7.59
CA ARG A 508 29.04 -2.06 6.33
C ARG A 508 30.15 -1.04 6.10
N VAL A 509 30.51 -0.27 7.13
CA VAL A 509 31.58 0.74 7.01
C VAL A 509 32.97 0.10 7.00
N LEU A 510 33.18 -0.93 7.81
CA LEU A 510 34.46 -1.63 7.95
C LEU A 510 34.79 -2.53 6.75
N ASP A 511 33.76 -3.11 6.12
CA ASP A 511 33.86 -4.07 5.03
C ASP A 511 33.65 -3.47 3.63
N GLY A 512 33.49 -2.15 3.54
CA GLY A 512 33.29 -1.46 2.27
C GLY A 512 34.36 -1.78 1.23
N ASP A 513 33.94 -2.12 0.00
CA ASP A 513 34.84 -2.54 -1.09
C ASP A 513 35.95 -1.53 -1.39
N TYR A 514 35.62 -0.24 -1.31
CA TYR A 514 36.61 0.81 -1.48
C TYR A 514 37.64 0.79 -0.34
N PHE A 515 37.22 0.59 0.90
CA PHE A 515 38.13 0.52 2.04
C PHE A 515 39.08 -0.68 1.89
N LYS A 516 38.52 -1.86 1.57
CA LYS A 516 39.30 -3.08 1.31
C LYS A 516 40.33 -2.86 0.21
N LYS A 517 39.90 -2.34 -0.95
CA LYS A 517 40.77 -2.08 -2.11
C LYS A 517 41.88 -1.07 -1.82
N ARG A 518 41.54 0.02 -1.13
CA ARG A 518 42.45 1.15 -0.91
C ARG A 518 43.41 0.95 0.26
N TYR A 519 42.92 0.42 1.38
CA TYR A 519 43.66 0.40 2.65
C TYR A 519 44.11 -1.01 3.06
N ARG A 520 43.44 -2.09 2.64
CA ARG A 520 43.83 -3.47 3.03
C ARG A 520 44.66 -4.22 1.98
N THR A 521 44.40 -4.05 0.68
CA THR A 521 45.10 -4.79 -0.39
C THR A 521 46.34 -4.11 -0.97
N ARG A 522 46.53 -2.80 -0.75
CA ARG A 522 47.72 -2.10 -1.28
C ARG A 522 48.95 -2.48 -0.45
N GLN A 523 49.91 -3.16 -1.07
CA GLN A 523 51.21 -3.45 -0.44
C GLN A 523 51.95 -2.14 -0.12
N ARG A 524 51.98 -1.78 1.18
CA ARG A 524 52.94 -1.01 2.00
C ARG A 524 54.03 -0.11 1.35
N LYS A 525 53.86 0.40 0.14
CA LYS A 525 54.77 1.38 -0.45
C LYS A 525 54.24 2.78 -0.11
N THR A 526 54.72 3.28 1.03
CA THR A 526 54.49 4.62 1.63
C THR A 526 53.05 4.95 2.01
N GLU A 527 52.67 4.66 3.25
CA GLU A 527 51.43 5.14 3.89
C GLU A 527 51.54 6.63 4.22
N SER A 528 50.63 7.44 3.69
CA SER A 528 50.48 8.85 4.09
C SER A 528 50.04 8.98 5.55
N ALA A 529 50.29 10.14 6.19
CA ALA A 529 49.85 10.39 7.57
C ALA A 529 48.33 10.21 7.75
N TYR A 530 47.54 10.55 6.73
CA TYR A 530 46.10 10.33 6.70
C TYR A 530 45.73 8.84 6.66
N GLU A 531 46.46 8.02 5.89
CA GLU A 531 46.22 6.57 5.81
C GLU A 531 46.53 5.87 7.14
N LYS A 532 47.58 6.30 7.85
CA LYS A 532 47.90 5.78 9.19
C LYS A 532 46.79 6.08 10.19
N ASP A 533 46.29 7.30 10.20
CA ASP A 533 45.18 7.72 11.09
C ASP A 533 43.89 6.95 10.77
N VAL A 534 43.59 6.72 9.48
CA VAL A 534 42.45 5.89 9.06
C VAL A 534 42.59 4.43 9.55
N LEU A 535 43.77 3.83 9.42
CA LEU A 535 44.02 2.46 9.87
C LEU A 535 43.98 2.34 11.41
N GLU A 536 44.50 3.33 12.13
CA GLU A 536 44.42 3.36 13.59
C GLU A 536 42.98 3.44 14.07
N LEU A 537 42.18 4.35 13.49
CA LEU A 537 40.74 4.44 13.79
C LEU A 537 40.00 3.16 13.42
N TYR A 538 40.35 2.52 12.30
CA TYR A 538 39.77 1.22 11.92
C TYR A 538 40.03 0.16 12.99
N ASP A 539 41.27 0.01 13.46
CA ASP A 539 41.62 -0.96 14.50
C ASP A 539 40.95 -0.64 15.84
N GLN A 540 40.74 0.64 16.16
CA GLN A 540 39.99 1.06 17.33
C GLN A 540 38.50 0.69 17.21
N VAL A 541 37.86 0.99 16.08
CA VAL A 541 36.46 0.63 15.81
C VAL A 541 36.26 -0.89 15.85
N MET A 542 37.12 -1.67 15.18
CA MET A 542 37.08 -3.13 15.19
C MET A 542 37.17 -3.69 16.61
N ARG A 543 38.12 -3.20 17.42
CA ARG A 543 38.28 -3.63 18.81
C ARG A 543 37.05 -3.29 19.66
N GLN A 544 36.51 -2.08 19.54
CA GLN A 544 35.34 -1.68 20.31
C GLN A 544 34.08 -2.42 19.89
N ARG A 545 33.86 -2.60 18.58
CA ARG A 545 32.75 -3.42 18.03
C ARG A 545 32.78 -4.83 18.63
N ASN A 546 33.90 -5.53 18.51
CA ASN A 546 34.02 -6.91 18.99
C ASN A 546 33.86 -7.01 20.51
N ARG A 547 34.41 -6.05 21.26
CA ARG A 547 34.21 -5.97 22.71
C ARG A 547 32.74 -5.78 23.07
N LEU A 548 32.07 -4.85 22.40
CA LEU A 548 30.66 -4.52 22.64
C LEU A 548 29.77 -5.73 22.33
N GLU A 549 29.95 -6.38 21.18
CA GLU A 549 29.24 -7.60 20.78
C GLU A 549 29.35 -8.69 21.85
N LEU A 550 30.58 -8.96 22.30
CA LEU A 550 30.86 -9.99 23.29
C LEU A 550 30.21 -9.67 24.65
N ARG A 551 30.19 -8.39 25.05
CA ARG A 551 29.52 -7.96 26.29
C ARG A 551 28.01 -7.98 26.18
N TYR A 552 27.45 -7.58 25.04
CA TYR A 552 26.02 -7.64 24.77
C TYR A 552 25.50 -9.07 24.98
N PHE A 553 26.07 -10.05 24.27
CA PHE A 553 25.64 -11.43 24.40
C PHE A 553 25.84 -11.98 25.82
N ARG A 554 26.95 -11.68 26.49
CA ARG A 554 27.13 -12.08 27.90
C ARG A 554 26.03 -11.54 28.82
N SER A 555 25.65 -10.28 28.64
CA SER A 555 24.58 -9.64 29.42
C SER A 555 23.22 -10.28 29.11
N SER A 556 22.90 -10.47 27.84
CA SER A 556 21.62 -11.04 27.40
C SER A 556 21.45 -12.49 27.88
N TYR A 557 22.47 -13.34 27.77
CA TYR A 557 22.42 -14.73 28.24
C TYR A 557 22.37 -14.86 29.77
N SER A 558 22.89 -13.89 30.53
CA SER A 558 22.74 -13.87 31.99
C SER A 558 21.32 -13.51 32.46
N THR A 559 20.54 -12.85 31.61
CA THR A 559 19.18 -12.39 31.92
C THR A 559 18.13 -13.44 31.56
N SER A 560 18.40 -14.30 30.56
CA SER A 560 17.50 -15.40 30.14
C SER A 560 17.56 -16.65 31.02
N ALA A 561 18.41 -16.67 32.05
CA ALA A 561 18.61 -17.78 32.98
C ALA A 561 17.89 -17.59 34.34
N VAL A 562 16.97 -16.62 34.44
CA VAL A 562 16.18 -16.30 35.63
C VAL A 562 14.69 -16.41 35.34
#